data_AF-A0A9E3EKV0-F1
#
_entry.id   AF-A0A9E3EKV0-F1
#
_cell.length_a   1.000
_cell.length_b   1.000
_cell.length_c   1.000
_cell.angle_alpha   90.00
_cell.angle_beta   90.00
_cell.angle_gamma   90.00
#
_symmetry.space_group_name_H-M   'P 1'
#
loop_
_entity.id
_entity.type
_entity.pdbx_description
1 polymer ?
#
loop_
_entity_poly.entity_id
_entity_poly.type
_entity_poly.pdbx_seq_one_letter_code
_entity_poly.pdbx_strand_id
1 'polypeptide(L)'
;MRHILYRILFYIGAAWAAITLDFFIPRLAPGDPVAALIGRMSNKGYVTPAMQQALSAQFGLNTHDTIIIQYFKYLGNLLHGNMGNSIQYFPTPVSQIIGQDIGWSLMLGGSAVIISFLLGCLFGIITAWRRGSLLDTILSPAMNFLSAIPYFWLA
;
A
#
# COMPACT_ATOMS: atom_id res chain seq x y z
N MET A 1 14.56 22.34 -15.31
CA MET A 1 13.29 22.61 -14.60
C MET A 1 12.11 21.87 -15.21
N ARG A 2 11.89 21.90 -16.54
CA ARG A 2 10.78 21.20 -17.22
C ARG A 2 10.67 19.70 -16.90
N HIS A 3 11.79 18.97 -16.82
CA HIS A 3 11.81 17.55 -16.45
C HIS A 3 11.36 17.26 -15.00
N ILE A 4 11.72 18.13 -14.06
CA ILE A 4 11.33 17.97 -12.65
C ILE A 4 9.82 18.18 -12.52
N LEU A 5 9.28 19.20 -13.20
CA LEU A 5 7.85 19.47 -13.23
C LEU A 5 7.05 18.29 -13.79
N TYR A 6 7.49 17.71 -14.92
CA TYR A 6 6.82 16.54 -15.49
C TYR A 6 6.81 15.34 -14.54
N ARG A 7 7.92 15.09 -13.82
CA ARG A 7 7.97 14.00 -12.83
C ARG A 7 7.02 14.25 -11.66
N ILE A 8 7.00 15.46 -11.13
CA ILE A 8 6.10 15.82 -10.02
C ILE A 8 4.64 15.65 -10.45
N LEU A 9 4.26 16.16 -11.63
CA LEU A 9 2.90 16.01 -12.16
C LEU A 9 2.54 14.54 -12.38
N PHE A 10 3.48 13.73 -12.89
CA PHE A 10 3.28 12.30 -13.04
C PHE A 10 3.02 11.61 -11.69
N TYR A 11 3.82 11.91 -10.67
CA TYR A 11 3.63 11.32 -9.33
C TYR A 11 2.35 11.79 -8.66
N ILE A 12 1.95 13.05 -8.83
CA ILE A 12 0.67 13.55 -8.34
C ILE A 12 -0.49 12.83 -9.04
N GLY A 13 -0.42 12.67 -10.37
CA GLY A 13 -1.43 11.93 -11.13
C GLY A 13 -1.52 10.47 -10.69
N ALA A 14 -0.37 9.81 -10.47
CA ALA A 14 -0.32 8.45 -9.97
C ALA A 14 -0.89 8.32 -8.55
N ALA A 15 -0.55 9.24 -7.64
CA ALA A 15 -1.09 9.27 -6.29
C ALA A 15 -2.60 9.51 -6.31
N TRP A 16 -3.08 10.46 -7.11
CA TRP A 16 -4.50 10.73 -7.27
C TRP A 16 -5.26 9.51 -7.81
N ALA A 17 -4.70 8.81 -8.80
CA ALA A 17 -5.28 7.58 -9.33
C ALA A 17 -5.34 6.49 -8.24
N ALA A 18 -4.26 6.28 -7.48
CA ALA A 18 -4.22 5.31 -6.38
C ALA A 18 -5.27 5.62 -5.30
N ILE A 19 -5.33 6.86 -4.81
CA ILE A 19 -6.32 7.31 -3.80
C ILE A 19 -7.75 7.12 -4.32
N THR A 20 -7.97 7.35 -5.61
CA THR A 20 -9.27 7.16 -6.24
C THR A 20 -9.64 5.67 -6.30
N LEU A 21 -8.70 4.82 -6.67
CA LEU A 21 -8.90 3.37 -6.65
C LEU A 21 -9.16 2.86 -5.22
N ASP A 22 -8.41 3.35 -4.22
CA ASP A 22 -8.62 3.00 -2.81
C ASP A 22 -10.01 3.39 -2.30
N PHE A 23 -10.57 4.48 -2.83
CA PHE A 23 -11.95 4.87 -2.54
C PHE A 23 -12.97 3.94 -3.21
N PHE A 24 -12.78 3.59 -4.48
CA PHE A 24 -13.79 2.84 -5.24
C PHE A 24 -13.72 1.33 -5.05
N ILE A 25 -12.52 0.72 -4.96
CA ILE A 25 -12.35 -0.74 -4.90
C ILE A 25 -13.15 -1.36 -3.73
N PRO A 26 -13.05 -0.87 -2.49
CA PRO A 26 -13.83 -1.45 -1.38
C PRO A 26 -15.34 -1.28 -1.53
N ARG A 27 -15.79 -0.25 -2.26
CA ARG A 27 -17.22 0.05 -2.50
C ARG A 27 -17.81 -0.75 -3.65
N LEU A 28 -16.97 -1.19 -4.59
CA LEU A 28 -17.33 -2.06 -5.70
C LEU A 28 -17.20 -3.55 -5.34
N ALA A 29 -16.41 -3.88 -4.31
CA ALA A 29 -16.27 -5.23 -3.83
C ALA A 29 -17.63 -5.79 -3.35
N PRO A 30 -17.94 -7.05 -3.65
CA PRO A 30 -19.16 -7.68 -3.16
C PRO A 30 -19.11 -7.83 -1.64
N GLY A 31 -20.17 -7.38 -0.96
CA GLY A 31 -20.31 -7.40 0.49
C GLY A 31 -20.13 -6.02 1.12
N ASP A 32 -20.83 -5.78 2.24
CA ASP A 32 -20.67 -4.54 3.00
C ASP A 32 -19.60 -4.74 4.10
N PRO A 33 -18.40 -4.15 3.95
CA PRO A 33 -17.32 -4.30 4.92
C PRO A 33 -17.68 -3.75 6.30
N VAL A 34 -18.59 -2.77 6.37
CA VAL A 34 -19.07 -2.22 7.63
C VAL A 34 -20.12 -3.14 8.24
N ALA A 35 -20.99 -3.77 7.45
CA ALA A 35 -21.86 -4.83 7.95
C ALA A 35 -21.05 -6.01 8.50
N ALA A 36 -19.93 -6.38 7.84
CA ALA A 36 -19.02 -7.40 8.35
C ALA A 36 -18.36 -6.99 9.66
N LEU A 37 -17.94 -5.72 9.80
CA LEU A 37 -17.42 -5.16 11.06
C LEU A 37 -18.49 -5.19 12.16
N ILE A 38 -19.70 -4.71 11.88
CA ILE A 38 -20.84 -4.73 12.80
C ILE A 38 -21.14 -6.15 13.24
N GLY A 39 -21.17 -7.12 12.33
CA GLY A 39 -21.37 -8.54 12.66
C GLY A 39 -20.28 -9.08 13.60
N ARG A 40 -19.01 -8.76 13.34
CA ARG A 40 -17.89 -9.12 14.22
C ARG A 40 -18.00 -8.49 15.60
N MET A 41 -18.45 -7.24 15.70
CA MET A 41 -18.63 -6.54 16.98
C MET A 41 -19.86 -7.05 17.74
N SER A 42 -20.95 -7.36 17.02
CA SER A 42 -22.20 -7.89 17.60
C SER A 42 -21.96 -9.26 18.21
N ASN A 43 -21.19 -10.13 17.55
CA ASN A 43 -20.78 -11.43 18.08
C ASN A 43 -19.93 -11.33 19.36
N LYS A 44 -19.26 -10.19 19.57
CA LYS A 44 -18.51 -9.90 20.81
C LYS A 44 -19.35 -9.21 21.87
N GLY A 45 -20.62 -8.89 21.60
CA GLY A 45 -21.55 -8.25 22.54
C GLY A 45 -21.49 -6.71 22.60
N TYR A 46 -20.79 -6.06 21.67
CA TYR A 46 -20.45 -4.62 21.75
C TYR A 46 -21.28 -3.69 20.84
N VAL A 47 -22.48 -4.08 20.37
CA VAL A 47 -23.22 -3.25 19.39
C VAL A 47 -24.60 -2.86 19.89
N THR A 48 -24.75 -1.57 20.18
CA THR A 48 -26.04 -0.89 20.33
C THR A 48 -26.50 -0.36 18.95
N PRO A 49 -27.82 -0.29 18.65
CA PRO A 49 -28.32 0.29 17.40
C PRO A 49 -27.78 1.70 17.07
N ALA A 50 -27.54 2.52 18.09
CA ALA A 50 -26.93 3.85 17.95
C ALA A 50 -25.48 3.78 17.45
N MET A 51 -24.70 2.78 17.89
CA MET A 51 -23.32 2.57 17.47
C MET A 51 -23.25 2.07 16.02
N GLN A 52 -24.23 1.26 15.61
CA GLN A 52 -24.37 0.81 14.24
C GLN A 52 -24.63 1.97 13.26
N GLN A 53 -25.50 2.91 13.64
CA GLN A 53 -25.76 4.12 12.86
C GLN A 53 -24.54 5.04 12.81
N ALA A 54 -23.86 5.22 13.94
CA ALA A 54 -22.64 6.03 14.01
C ALA A 54 -21.50 5.46 13.14
N LEU A 55 -21.29 4.14 13.17
CA LEU A 55 -20.30 3.46 12.33
C LEU A 55 -20.66 3.58 10.84
N SER A 56 -21.93 3.37 10.49
CA SER A 56 -22.39 3.54 9.11
C SER A 56 -22.09 4.95 8.60
N ALA A 57 -22.45 5.97 9.39
CA ALA A 57 -22.17 7.37 9.07
C ALA A 57 -20.66 7.67 8.99
N GLN A 58 -19.84 7.11 9.88
CA GLN A 58 -18.38 7.29 9.89
C GLN A 58 -17.71 6.75 8.62
N PHE A 59 -18.22 5.65 8.08
CA PHE A 59 -17.70 5.04 6.84
C PHE A 59 -18.39 5.54 5.57
N GLY A 60 -19.30 6.52 5.68
CA GLY A 60 -20.03 7.08 4.53
C GLY A 60 -21.12 6.18 3.97
N LEU A 61 -21.55 5.17 4.73
CA LEU A 61 -22.68 4.31 4.40
C LEU A 61 -23.96 4.89 5.01
N ASN A 62 -25.07 4.81 4.28
CA ASN A 62 -26.36 5.40 4.67
C ASN A 62 -26.35 6.94 4.82
N THR A 63 -25.39 7.63 4.20
CA THR A 63 -25.42 9.09 4.08
C THR A 63 -26.31 9.47 2.89
N HIS A 64 -27.12 10.53 3.01
CA HIS A 64 -27.88 11.09 1.88
C HIS A 64 -26.99 11.77 0.82
N ASP A 65 -25.67 11.74 1.01
CA ASP A 65 -24.68 12.35 0.14
C ASP A 65 -24.45 11.51 -1.12
N THR A 66 -24.35 12.19 -2.27
CA THR A 66 -23.92 11.55 -3.52
C THR A 66 -22.48 11.03 -3.41
N ILE A 67 -22.15 10.01 -4.19
CA ILE A 67 -20.80 9.39 -4.19
C ILE A 67 -19.68 10.41 -4.44
N ILE A 68 -19.96 11.43 -5.24
CA ILE A 68 -19.04 12.53 -5.55
C ILE A 68 -18.72 13.34 -4.29
N ILE A 69 -19.74 13.68 -3.49
CA ILE A 69 -19.56 14.42 -2.22
C ILE A 69 -18.74 13.58 -1.25
N GLN A 70 -19.02 12.27 -1.15
CA GLN A 70 -18.25 11.36 -0.28
C GLN A 70 -16.77 11.30 -0.69
N TYR A 71 -16.50 11.28 -2.00
CA TYR A 71 -15.13 11.28 -2.52
C TYR A 71 -14.37 12.56 -2.14
N PHE A 72 -14.98 13.74 -2.33
CA PHE A 72 -14.33 15.00 -1.95
C PHE A 72 -14.18 15.16 -0.44
N LYS A 73 -15.12 14.68 0.38
CA LYS A 73 -14.98 14.61 1.84
C LYS A 73 -13.82 13.70 2.24
N TYR A 74 -13.72 12.52 1.62
CA TYR A 74 -12.61 11.59 1.83
C TYR A 74 -11.25 12.22 1.47
N LEU A 75 -11.16 12.85 0.31
CA LEU A 75 -9.95 13.55 -0.12
C LEU A 75 -9.60 14.70 0.82
N GLY A 76 -10.59 15.49 1.24
CA GLY A 76 -10.42 16.56 2.23
C GLY A 76 -9.87 16.04 3.56
N ASN A 77 -10.45 14.95 4.10
CA ASN A 77 -9.96 14.33 5.32
C ASN A 77 -8.53 13.83 5.18
N LEU A 78 -8.21 13.16 4.06
CA LEU A 78 -6.87 12.64 3.77
C LEU A 78 -5.82 13.77 3.72
N LEU A 79 -6.14 14.88 3.07
CA LEU A 79 -5.24 16.05 2.98
C LEU A 79 -4.99 16.71 4.34
N HIS A 80 -5.92 16.59 5.29
CA HIS A 80 -5.73 17.04 6.68
C HIS A 80 -5.08 15.98 7.57
N GLY A 81 -4.63 14.85 7.00
CA GLY A 81 -4.03 13.73 7.73
C GLY A 81 -5.03 12.85 8.48
N ASN A 82 -6.33 13.06 8.29
CA ASN A 82 -7.38 12.23 8.87
C ASN A 82 -7.72 11.08 7.93
N MET A 83 -7.12 9.92 8.19
CA MET A 83 -7.37 8.68 7.44
C MET A 83 -8.53 7.84 8.00
N GLY A 84 -9.12 8.26 9.12
CA GLY A 84 -10.14 7.49 9.82
C GLY A 84 -9.60 6.26 10.57
N ASN A 85 -10.51 5.35 10.91
CA ASN A 85 -10.22 4.12 11.64
C ASN A 85 -10.15 2.92 10.71
N SER A 86 -9.32 1.94 11.06
CA SER A 86 -9.24 0.68 10.34
C SER A 86 -10.53 -0.13 10.53
N ILE A 87 -11.09 -0.65 9.44
CA ILE A 87 -12.21 -1.60 9.48
C ILE A 87 -11.73 -2.96 10.04
N GLN A 88 -10.49 -3.36 9.74
CA GLN A 88 -9.94 -4.63 10.19
C GLN A 88 -9.52 -4.61 11.66
N TYR A 89 -8.88 -3.52 12.09
CA TYR A 89 -8.33 -3.34 13.44
C TYR A 89 -9.11 -2.31 14.24
N PHE A 90 -10.42 -2.19 14.00
CA PHE A 90 -11.27 -1.22 14.69
C PHE A 90 -11.17 -1.40 16.23
N PRO A 91 -11.04 -0.30 17.02
CA PRO A 91 -11.18 1.12 16.67
C PRO A 91 -9.87 1.86 16.35
N THR A 92 -8.79 1.17 15.97
CA THR A 92 -7.47 1.79 15.79
C THR A 92 -7.41 2.75 14.59
N PRO A 93 -6.90 3.99 14.75
CA PRO A 93 -6.66 4.91 13.64
C PRO A 93 -5.68 4.34 12.60
N VAL A 94 -5.94 4.59 11.32
CA VAL A 94 -5.07 4.10 10.23
C VAL A 94 -3.65 4.68 10.33
N SER A 95 -3.53 5.95 10.72
CA SER A 95 -2.23 6.61 10.90
C SER A 95 -1.36 5.93 11.96
N GLN A 96 -1.96 5.38 13.01
CA GLN A 96 -1.24 4.65 14.06
C GLN A 96 -0.69 3.32 13.53
N ILE A 97 -1.50 2.59 12.74
CA ILE A 97 -1.08 1.33 12.13
C ILE A 97 0.09 1.58 11.17
N ILE A 98 -0.04 2.57 10.29
CA ILE A 98 1.03 2.96 9.36
C ILE A 98 2.28 3.37 10.15
N GLY A 99 2.14 4.17 11.20
CA GLY A 99 3.26 4.62 12.03
C GLY A 99 4.01 3.48 12.71
N GLN A 100 3.31 2.41 13.11
CA GLN A 100 3.91 1.23 13.71
C GLN A 100 4.70 0.39 12.68
N ASP A 101 4.17 0.27 11.46
CA ASP A 101 4.71 -0.64 10.44
C ASP A 101 5.73 0.02 9.50
N ILE A 102 5.74 1.35 9.40
CA ILE A 102 6.63 2.07 8.48
C ILE A 102 8.10 1.87 8.84
N GLY A 103 8.44 1.78 10.13
CA GLY A 103 9.81 1.56 10.59
C GLY A 103 10.37 0.23 10.11
N TRP A 104 9.60 -0.85 10.28
CA TRP A 104 9.95 -2.18 9.79
C TRP A 104 10.06 -2.23 8.27
N SER A 105 9.11 -1.60 7.57
CA SER A 105 9.10 -1.52 6.11
C SER A 105 10.36 -0.81 5.58
N LEU A 106 10.75 0.30 6.21
CA LEU A 106 11.96 1.04 5.85
C LEU A 106 13.24 0.26 6.19
N MET A 107 13.29 -0.44 7.32
CA MET A 107 14.43 -1.28 7.68
C MET A 107 14.61 -2.43 6.69
N LEU A 108 13.53 -3.15 6.38
CA LEU A 108 13.57 -4.28 5.46
C LEU A 108 13.89 -3.83 4.03
N GLY A 109 13.12 -2.86 3.50
CA GLY A 109 13.35 -2.35 2.15
C GLY A 109 14.70 -1.65 2.00
N GLY A 110 15.09 -0.84 2.99
CA GLY A 110 16.36 -0.13 3.00
C GLY A 110 17.57 -1.07 3.07
N SER A 111 17.53 -2.06 3.97
CA SER A 111 18.61 -3.06 4.05
C SER A 111 18.69 -3.91 2.79
N ALA A 112 17.56 -4.33 2.21
CA ALA A 112 17.52 -5.03 0.94
C ALA A 112 18.16 -4.20 -0.18
N VAL A 113 17.81 -2.91 -0.32
CA VAL A 113 18.41 -2.03 -1.33
C VAL A 113 19.93 -1.91 -1.14
N ILE A 114 20.41 -1.72 0.09
CA ILE A 114 21.84 -1.61 0.37
C ILE A 114 22.57 -2.91 0.01
N ILE A 115 22.05 -4.06 0.45
CA ILE A 115 22.66 -5.36 0.21
C ILE A 115 22.65 -5.68 -1.30
N SER A 116 21.51 -5.52 -1.96
CA SER A 116 21.37 -5.75 -3.40
C SER A 116 22.26 -4.83 -4.23
N PHE A 117 22.40 -3.56 -3.83
CA PHE A 117 23.30 -2.63 -4.50
C PHE A 117 24.75 -3.06 -4.35
N LEU A 118 25.20 -3.38 -3.13
CA LEU A 118 26.58 -3.79 -2.87
C LEU A 118 26.93 -5.10 -3.59
N LEU A 119 26.09 -6.12 -3.46
CA LEU A 119 26.30 -7.42 -4.12
C LEU A 119 26.19 -7.30 -5.64
N GLY A 120 25.19 -6.57 -6.14
CA GLY A 120 24.97 -6.35 -7.57
C GLY A 120 26.15 -5.61 -8.21
N CYS A 121 26.65 -4.55 -7.58
CA CYS A 121 27.84 -3.84 -8.04
C CYS A 121 29.08 -4.74 -7.99
N LEU A 122 29.30 -5.47 -6.90
CA LEU A 122 30.46 -6.36 -6.75
C LEU A 122 30.47 -7.44 -7.84
N PHE A 123 29.37 -8.17 -8.00
CA PHE A 123 29.27 -9.20 -9.03
C PHE A 123 29.35 -8.61 -10.44
N GLY A 124 28.72 -7.46 -10.68
CA GLY A 124 28.82 -6.76 -11.96
C GLY A 124 30.25 -6.34 -12.31
N ILE A 125 31.03 -5.85 -11.34
CA ILE A 125 32.44 -5.50 -11.54
C ILE A 125 33.27 -6.76 -11.82
N ILE A 126 33.08 -7.83 -11.05
CA ILE A 126 33.85 -9.08 -11.21
C ILE A 126 33.60 -9.71 -12.59
N THR A 127 32.35 -9.80 -13.03
CA THR A 127 32.01 -10.38 -14.35
C THR A 127 32.51 -9.49 -15.48
N ALA A 128 32.42 -8.16 -15.34
CA ALA A 128 32.94 -7.23 -16.33
C ALA A 128 34.47 -7.31 -16.47
N TRP A 129 35.21 -7.44 -15.36
CA TRP A 129 36.68 -7.50 -15.38
C TRP A 129 37.21 -8.86 -15.86
N ARG A 130 36.51 -9.96 -15.54
CA ARG A 130 36.87 -11.32 -15.98
C ARG A 130 35.96 -11.83 -17.10
N ARG A 131 35.72 -10.97 -18.10
CA ARG A 131 34.82 -11.27 -19.22
C ARG A 131 35.26 -12.52 -19.98
N GLY A 132 34.32 -13.43 -20.24
CA GLY A 132 34.60 -14.71 -20.91
C GLY A 132 35.23 -15.79 -20.01
N SER A 133 35.39 -15.53 -18.70
CA SER A 133 35.80 -16.57 -17.74
C SER A 133 34.64 -17.50 -17.37
N LEU A 134 34.95 -18.66 -16.79
CA LEU A 134 33.92 -19.58 -16.24
C LEU A 134 32.97 -18.89 -15.25
N LEU A 135 33.45 -17.89 -14.50
CA LEU A 135 32.62 -17.12 -13.59
C LEU A 135 31.59 -16.27 -14.34
N ASP A 136 31.96 -15.62 -15.43
CA ASP A 136 31.04 -14.86 -16.28
C ASP A 136 30.00 -15.79 -16.94
N THR A 137 30.46 -16.92 -17.48
CA THR A 137 29.61 -17.91 -18.16
C THR A 137 28.54 -18.53 -17.24
N ILE A 138 28.81 -18.67 -15.93
CA ILE A 138 27.86 -19.24 -14.97
C ILE A 138 27.01 -18.16 -14.30
N LEU A 139 27.63 -17.06 -13.86
CA LEU A 139 26.97 -16.07 -13.03
C LEU A 139 25.98 -15.22 -13.83
N SER A 140 26.31 -14.87 -15.08
CA SER A 140 25.45 -14.03 -15.93
C SER A 140 24.09 -14.71 -16.25
N PRO A 141 24.03 -15.99 -16.67
CA PRO A 141 22.76 -16.70 -16.83
C PRO A 141 22.02 -16.92 -15.50
N ALA A 142 22.74 -17.24 -14.41
CA ALA A 142 22.12 -17.46 -13.10
C ALA A 142 21.43 -16.19 -12.56
N MET A 143 22.07 -15.02 -12.72
CA MET A 143 21.48 -13.74 -12.33
C MET A 143 20.26 -13.39 -13.19
N ASN A 144 20.32 -13.64 -14.51
CA ASN A 144 19.16 -13.46 -15.39
C ASN A 144 18.01 -14.39 -14.98
N PHE A 145 18.30 -15.66 -14.69
CA PHE A 145 17.30 -16.61 -14.22
C PHE A 145 16.66 -16.14 -12.90
N LEU A 146 17.46 -15.77 -11.90
CA LEU A 146 16.96 -15.24 -10.63
C LEU A 146 16.09 -13.99 -10.82
N SER A 147 16.47 -13.09 -11.73
CA SER A 147 15.68 -11.89 -12.04
C SER A 147 14.30 -12.18 -12.66
N ALA A 148 14.15 -13.36 -13.28
CA ALA A 148 12.91 -13.80 -13.89
C ALA A 148 11.99 -14.57 -12.93
N ILE A 149 12.47 -14.95 -11.75
CA ILE A 149 11.64 -15.65 -10.75
C ILE A 149 10.66 -14.63 -10.15
N PRO A 150 9.33 -14.89 -10.23
CA PRO A 150 8.37 -14.03 -9.57
C PRO A 150 8.56 -14.08 -8.06
N TYR A 151 8.50 -12.91 -7.42
CA TYR A 151 8.78 -12.76 -5.98
C TYR A 151 8.02 -13.76 -5.08
N PHE A 152 6.76 -14.06 -5.40
CA PHE A 152 5.93 -14.96 -4.58
C PHE A 152 6.39 -16.42 -4.57
N TRP A 153 7.28 -16.84 -5.49
CA TRP A 153 7.90 -18.17 -5.46
C TRP A 153 9.07 -18.28 -4.47
N LEU A 154 9.64 -17.14 -4.07
CA LEU A 154 10.79 -17.06 -3.17
C LEU A 154 10.37 -16.83 -1.71
N ALA A 155 9.09 -16.56 -1.46
CA ALA A 155 8.49 -16.23 -0.18
C ALA A 155 7.83 -17.43 0.49
#